data_AF-A0A016WDQ1-F1
#
_entry.id   AF-A0A016WDQ1-F1
#
_cell.length_a   1.000
_cell.length_b   1.000
_cell.length_c   1.000
_cell.angle_alpha   90.00
_cell.angle_beta   90.00
_cell.angle_gamma   90.00
#
_symmetry.space_group_name_H-M   'P 1'
#
loop_
_entity.id
_entity.type
_entity.pdbx_description
1 polymer ?
#
loop_
_entity_poly.entity_id
_entity_poly.type
_entity_poly.pdbx_seq_one_letter_code
_entity_poly.pdbx_strand_id
1 'polypeptide(L)'
;MSAIFSKLFTDMPNIEGLLKIINEIPEGDEGAPEKVAELARKYKDVFEKKPGEIEHFLSNCNPKVGSAAMIAALKALYDSSIGKNNEQGADRAVEFLKHLIDSGNLVAEHLKLVPDIVFPFARNAVTYCFRKKNEPQIGLDLALSAMRLLVDPNEGIVSSLHSALFAVCLRLNNVEAALPYIYRNVTALVNENPATTSESTSEPAGHVRKQRGVSTPTPVYFESKYMVLYLYYGALLLMRRNELRRAISLLESAILVPGSATSVAQLDALKKYHLASLLYSGKVIMPVGRSSALTRAWKLVGDPYTALATAVQSTGDKASAVEKVLNDHRKVFTEDGSVGMINRIIKELREKAVMSVAKSFSSIPLADLAARAHLESDAAVEIME
;
A
#
# COMPACT_ATOMS: atom_id res chain seq x y z
N MET A 1 4.32 26.36 -33.92
CA MET A 1 4.16 25.18 -33.05
C MET A 1 5.34 24.20 -33.08
N SER A 2 5.87 23.78 -34.25
CA SER A 2 7.09 22.95 -34.33
C SER A 2 8.40 23.71 -34.02
N ALA A 3 8.48 25.01 -34.32
CA ALA A 3 9.73 25.78 -34.22
C ALA A 3 10.17 26.18 -32.79
N ILE A 4 9.26 26.24 -31.82
CA ILE A 4 9.59 26.57 -30.41
C ILE A 4 10.17 25.33 -29.72
N PHE A 5 9.54 24.17 -29.92
CA PHE A 5 10.04 22.89 -29.43
C PHE A 5 11.33 22.44 -30.15
N SER A 6 11.57 22.82 -31.40
CA SER A 6 12.84 22.50 -32.09
C SER A 6 14.04 23.28 -31.55
N LYS A 7 13.84 24.50 -31.01
CA LYS A 7 14.91 25.31 -30.40
C LYS A 7 15.45 24.75 -29.08
N LEU A 8 14.69 23.89 -28.40
CA LEU A 8 15.12 23.16 -27.20
C LEU A 8 16.19 22.10 -27.46
N PHE A 9 16.29 21.61 -28.69
CA PHE A 9 17.23 20.56 -29.05
C PHE A 9 18.62 21.09 -29.43
N THR A 10 18.79 22.42 -29.47
CA THR A 10 20.04 23.07 -29.91
C THR A 10 20.84 23.73 -28.79
N ASP A 11 20.22 24.14 -27.67
CA ASP A 11 20.90 24.78 -26.53
C ASP A 11 21.00 23.85 -25.31
N MET A 12 22.05 24.02 -24.49
CA MET A 12 22.21 23.23 -23.26
C MET A 12 20.97 23.36 -22.35
N PRO A 13 20.38 22.24 -21.88
CA PRO A 13 19.14 22.29 -21.11
C PRO A 13 19.36 23.02 -19.77
N ASN A 14 18.60 24.10 -19.54
CA ASN A 14 18.63 24.90 -18.32
C ASN A 14 17.20 25.13 -17.76
N ILE A 15 17.09 25.36 -16.45
CA ILE A 15 15.80 25.45 -15.77
C ILE A 15 15.00 26.69 -16.21
N GLU A 16 15.68 27.82 -16.43
CA GLU A 16 15.07 29.08 -16.83
C GLU A 16 14.49 29.03 -18.26
N GLY A 17 15.15 28.35 -19.18
CA GLY A 17 14.65 28.09 -20.53
C GLY A 17 13.40 27.23 -20.48
N LEU A 18 13.41 26.14 -19.70
CA LEU A 18 12.23 25.29 -19.50
C LEU A 18 11.05 26.09 -18.92
N LEU A 19 11.31 26.94 -17.92
CA LEU A 19 10.29 27.82 -17.32
C LEU A 19 9.64 28.73 -18.37
N LYS A 20 10.46 29.39 -19.19
CA LYS A 20 10.00 30.28 -20.25
C LYS A 20 9.11 29.54 -21.25
N ILE A 21 9.52 28.34 -21.64
CA ILE A 21 8.76 27.51 -22.59
C ILE A 21 7.41 27.12 -22.02
N ILE A 22 7.36 26.61 -20.79
CA ILE A 22 6.11 26.20 -20.16
C ILE A 22 5.13 27.38 -20.09
N ASN A 23 5.63 28.58 -19.77
CA ASN A 23 4.80 29.78 -19.65
C ASN A 23 4.38 30.39 -20.99
N GLU A 24 5.09 30.09 -22.09
CA GLU A 24 4.72 30.51 -23.45
C GLU A 24 3.66 29.59 -24.10
N ILE A 25 3.38 28.42 -23.51
CA ILE A 25 2.37 27.50 -24.03
C ILE A 25 0.95 28.01 -23.72
N PRO A 26 0.05 28.08 -24.72
CA PRO A 26 -1.35 28.41 -24.50
C PRO A 26 -2.07 27.40 -23.61
N GLU A 27 -2.92 27.86 -22.69
CA GLU A 27 -3.62 27.02 -21.68
C GLU A 27 -4.69 26.05 -22.26
N GLY A 28 -4.80 25.92 -23.59
CA GLY A 28 -5.74 25.03 -24.28
C GLY A 28 -5.11 24.14 -25.34
N ASP A 29 -3.78 24.03 -25.40
CA ASP A 29 -3.11 23.10 -26.31
C ASP A 29 -3.19 21.66 -25.76
N GLU A 30 -4.08 20.83 -26.33
CA GLU A 30 -4.31 19.45 -25.90
C GLU A 30 -3.04 18.59 -25.89
N GLY A 31 -2.06 18.88 -26.75
CA GLY A 31 -0.81 18.11 -26.83
C GLY A 31 0.33 18.66 -25.98
N ALA A 32 0.13 19.79 -25.29
CA ALA A 32 1.17 20.38 -24.48
C ALA A 32 1.50 19.60 -23.19
N PRO A 33 0.53 19.09 -22.42
CA PRO A 33 0.82 18.36 -21.18
C PRO A 33 1.69 17.11 -21.40
N GLU A 34 1.46 16.40 -22.51
CA GLU A 34 2.26 15.23 -22.91
C GLU A 34 3.72 15.62 -23.20
N LYS A 35 3.93 16.69 -23.99
CA LYS A 35 5.27 17.20 -24.27
C LYS A 35 5.98 17.70 -23.00
N VAL A 36 5.25 18.36 -22.11
CA VAL A 36 5.81 18.82 -20.83
C VAL A 36 6.17 17.64 -19.93
N ALA A 37 5.36 16.56 -19.91
CA ALA A 37 5.70 15.33 -19.21
C ALA A 37 6.97 14.66 -19.77
N GLU A 38 7.15 14.62 -21.09
CA GLU A 38 8.39 14.14 -21.71
C GLU A 38 9.60 15.03 -21.37
N LEU A 39 9.43 16.35 -21.42
CA LEU A 39 10.48 17.30 -21.02
C LEU A 39 10.84 17.13 -19.54
N ALA A 40 9.85 16.98 -18.65
CA ALA A 40 10.05 16.77 -17.23
C ALA A 40 10.98 15.58 -16.94
N ARG A 41 10.83 14.48 -17.70
CA ARG A 41 11.72 13.31 -17.61
C ARG A 41 13.14 13.62 -18.08
N LYS A 42 13.30 14.32 -19.21
CA LYS A 42 14.62 14.71 -19.76
C LYS A 42 15.39 15.68 -18.85
N TYR A 43 14.67 16.54 -18.14
CA TYR A 43 15.26 17.57 -17.26
C TYR A 43 15.58 17.08 -15.85
N LYS A 44 15.34 15.80 -15.53
CA LYS A 44 15.62 15.21 -14.21
C LYS A 44 17.04 15.53 -13.72
N ASP A 45 18.06 15.24 -14.52
CA ASP A 45 19.46 15.46 -14.14
C ASP A 45 19.81 16.95 -13.97
N VAL A 46 19.10 17.83 -14.70
CA VAL A 46 19.29 19.29 -14.61
C VAL A 46 18.76 19.80 -13.28
N PHE A 47 17.57 19.34 -12.87
CA PHE A 47 17.01 19.68 -11.56
C PHE A 47 17.90 19.18 -10.41
N GLU A 48 18.42 17.95 -10.50
CA GLU A 48 19.30 17.38 -9.45
C GLU A 48 20.61 18.17 -9.27
N LYS A 49 21.18 18.70 -10.36
CA LYS A 49 22.41 19.49 -10.35
C LYS A 49 22.22 20.91 -9.79
N LYS A 50 21.02 21.50 -9.93
CA LYS A 50 20.73 22.89 -9.59
C LYS A 50 19.53 23.03 -8.63
N PRO A 51 19.60 22.47 -7.41
CA PRO A 51 18.48 22.50 -6.48
C PRO A 51 18.09 23.92 -6.01
N GLY A 52 19.03 24.86 -6.01
CA GLY A 52 18.77 26.26 -5.62
C GLY A 52 17.89 27.03 -6.61
N GLU A 53 17.76 26.57 -7.86
CA GLU A 53 16.89 27.19 -8.88
C GLU A 53 15.46 26.62 -8.85
N ILE A 54 15.22 25.53 -8.12
CA ILE A 54 13.94 24.81 -8.11
C ILE A 54 12.83 25.64 -7.47
N GLU A 55 13.09 26.32 -6.35
CA GLU A 55 12.05 27.13 -5.67
C GLU A 55 11.57 28.29 -6.56
N HIS A 56 12.51 28.93 -7.28
CA HIS A 56 12.20 29.94 -8.29
C HIS A 56 11.38 29.35 -9.45
N PHE A 57 11.75 28.17 -9.94
CA PHE A 57 10.99 27.47 -10.97
C PHE A 57 9.55 27.19 -10.51
N LEU A 58 9.36 26.63 -9.31
CA LEU A 58 8.04 26.27 -8.79
C LEU A 58 7.13 27.47 -8.57
N SER A 59 7.69 28.61 -8.15
CA SER A 59 6.91 29.82 -7.87
C SER A 59 6.44 30.54 -9.15
N ASN A 60 7.13 30.31 -10.28
CA ASN A 60 6.88 31.03 -11.54
C ASN A 60 6.32 30.13 -12.66
N CYS A 61 6.30 28.81 -12.48
CA CYS A 61 5.84 27.87 -13.48
C CYS A 61 4.31 27.87 -13.54
N ASN A 62 3.73 27.99 -14.74
CA ASN A 62 2.28 27.93 -14.91
C ASN A 62 1.76 26.52 -14.53
N PRO A 63 0.99 26.37 -13.43
CA PRO A 63 0.53 25.06 -12.97
C PRO A 63 -0.41 24.38 -13.98
N LYS A 64 -1.17 25.16 -14.75
CA LYS A 64 -2.16 24.65 -15.71
C LYS A 64 -1.55 23.91 -16.89
N VAL A 65 -0.25 24.04 -17.13
CA VAL A 65 0.49 23.33 -18.19
C VAL A 65 1.69 22.57 -17.60
N GLY A 66 2.34 23.17 -16.60
CA GLY A 66 3.61 22.74 -16.01
C GLY A 66 3.54 21.72 -14.87
N SER A 67 2.35 21.30 -14.42
CA SER A 67 2.19 20.41 -13.25
C SER A 67 3.13 19.19 -13.23
N ALA A 68 3.32 18.52 -14.37
CA ALA A 68 4.23 17.37 -14.49
C ALA A 68 5.71 17.76 -14.24
N ALA A 69 6.15 18.89 -14.79
CA ALA A 69 7.51 19.41 -14.59
C ALA A 69 7.73 19.91 -13.15
N MET A 70 6.71 20.53 -12.54
CA MET A 70 6.76 20.95 -11.13
C MET A 70 6.99 19.76 -10.19
N ILE A 71 6.23 18.67 -10.38
CA ILE A 71 6.40 17.45 -9.58
C ILE A 71 7.75 16.78 -9.85
N ALA A 72 8.25 16.77 -11.10
CA ALA A 72 9.58 16.27 -11.40
C ALA A 72 10.69 17.08 -10.71
N ALA A 73 10.59 18.41 -10.73
CA ALA A 73 11.52 19.30 -10.03
C ALA A 73 11.48 19.08 -8.51
N LEU A 74 10.30 18.97 -7.91
CA LEU A 74 10.16 18.69 -6.48
C LEU A 74 10.72 17.32 -6.09
N LYS A 75 10.47 16.30 -6.88
CA LYS A 75 11.05 14.97 -6.65
C LYS A 75 12.57 15.03 -6.69
N ALA A 76 13.16 15.73 -7.67
CA ALA A 76 14.61 15.91 -7.76
C ALA A 76 15.19 16.67 -6.56
N LEU A 77 14.50 17.72 -6.08
CA LEU A 77 14.87 18.43 -4.86
C LEU A 77 14.88 17.50 -3.65
N TYR A 78 13.81 16.70 -3.49
CA TYR A 78 13.67 15.74 -2.41
C TYR A 78 14.75 14.66 -2.46
N ASP A 79 14.93 14.00 -3.61
CA ASP A 79 15.90 12.90 -3.76
C ASP A 79 17.34 13.39 -3.55
N SER A 80 17.70 14.57 -4.08
CA SER A 80 19.02 15.20 -3.85
C SER A 80 19.23 15.54 -2.37
N SER A 81 18.19 16.01 -1.68
CA SER A 81 18.23 16.33 -0.26
C SER A 81 18.39 15.07 0.61
N ILE A 82 17.62 14.01 0.32
CA ILE A 82 17.76 12.72 1.02
C ILE A 82 19.14 12.11 0.78
N GLY A 83 19.64 12.13 -0.46
CA GLY A 83 20.96 11.58 -0.81
C GLY A 83 22.12 12.30 -0.11
N LYS A 84 21.97 13.60 0.17
CA LYS A 84 22.95 14.40 0.93
C LYS A 84 22.67 14.45 2.44
N ASN A 85 21.67 13.71 2.92
CA ASN A 85 21.15 13.79 4.28
C ASN A 85 20.82 15.22 4.75
N ASN A 86 20.37 16.07 3.83
CA ASN A 86 19.93 17.43 4.09
C ASN A 86 18.44 17.42 4.48
N GLU A 87 18.16 17.43 5.78
CA GLU A 87 16.79 17.38 6.29
C GLU A 87 15.99 18.64 5.95
N GLN A 88 16.59 19.82 6.03
CA GLN A 88 15.93 21.08 5.69
C GLN A 88 15.46 21.11 4.22
N GLY A 89 16.26 20.57 3.30
CA GLY A 89 15.88 20.48 1.89
C GLY A 89 14.75 19.49 1.64
N ALA A 90 14.76 18.35 2.34
CA ALA A 90 13.68 17.37 2.27
C ALA A 90 12.37 17.92 2.83
N ASP A 91 12.45 18.61 3.98
CA ASP A 91 11.32 19.31 4.61
C ASP A 91 10.67 20.30 3.66
N ARG A 92 11.47 21.19 3.05
CA ARG A 92 10.97 22.15 2.06
C ARG A 92 10.28 21.46 0.89
N ALA A 93 10.86 20.40 0.34
CA ALA A 93 10.24 19.69 -0.77
C ALA A 93 8.87 19.09 -0.40
N VAL A 94 8.72 18.57 0.83
CA VAL A 94 7.46 18.04 1.34
C VAL A 94 6.45 19.17 1.60
N GLU A 95 6.88 20.29 2.17
CA GLU A 95 6.05 21.47 2.40
C GLU A 95 5.53 22.08 1.09
N PHE A 96 6.40 22.21 0.08
CA PHE A 96 6.00 22.66 -1.25
C PHE A 96 5.01 21.70 -1.90
N LEU A 97 5.25 20.38 -1.82
CA LEU A 97 4.30 19.39 -2.33
C LEU A 97 2.92 19.58 -1.68
N LYS A 98 2.87 19.68 -0.36
CA LYS A 98 1.62 19.91 0.38
C LYS A 98 0.94 21.20 -0.06
N HIS A 99 1.68 22.31 -0.10
CA HIS A 99 1.16 23.61 -0.51
C HIS A 99 0.59 23.57 -1.94
N LEU A 100 1.28 22.94 -2.89
CA LEU A 100 0.80 22.84 -4.28
C LEU A 100 -0.49 22.03 -4.40
N ILE A 101 -0.63 20.94 -3.64
CA ILE A 101 -1.86 20.15 -3.62
C ILE A 101 -3.00 20.95 -2.97
N ASP A 102 -2.76 21.53 -1.79
CA ASP A 102 -3.79 22.23 -1.02
C ASP A 102 -4.26 23.53 -1.71
N SER A 103 -3.37 24.20 -2.45
CA SER A 103 -3.70 25.40 -3.24
C SER A 103 -4.42 25.12 -4.56
N GLY A 104 -4.58 23.84 -4.96
CA GLY A 104 -5.17 23.46 -6.23
C GLY A 104 -4.30 23.80 -7.44
N ASN A 105 -3.01 24.06 -7.23
CA ASN A 105 -2.05 24.42 -8.28
C ASN A 105 -1.46 23.18 -8.99
N LEU A 106 -2.18 22.06 -8.98
CA LEU A 106 -1.79 20.84 -9.70
C LEU A 106 -2.98 20.27 -10.47
N VAL A 107 -2.76 20.00 -11.76
CA VAL A 107 -3.75 19.42 -12.65
C VAL A 107 -3.61 17.90 -12.65
N ALA A 108 -4.62 17.18 -12.18
CA ALA A 108 -4.59 15.72 -12.04
C ALA A 108 -4.28 14.99 -13.37
N GLU A 109 -4.84 15.46 -14.48
CA GLU A 109 -4.59 14.88 -15.82
C GLU A 109 -3.11 14.91 -16.19
N HIS A 110 -2.40 15.97 -15.80
CA HIS A 110 -0.96 16.11 -16.10
C HIS A 110 -0.13 15.18 -15.24
N LEU A 111 -0.55 14.96 -13.99
CA LEU A 111 0.11 14.04 -13.07
C LEU A 111 -0.08 12.59 -13.49
N LYS A 112 -1.23 12.25 -14.08
CA LYS A 112 -1.51 10.92 -14.67
C LYS A 112 -0.57 10.60 -15.85
N LEU A 113 0.08 11.58 -16.46
CA LEU A 113 1.09 11.39 -17.52
C LEU A 113 2.49 11.07 -16.97
N VAL A 114 2.75 11.32 -15.67
CA VAL A 114 4.01 11.03 -14.98
C VAL A 114 3.83 10.16 -13.73
N PRO A 115 3.14 9.00 -13.84
CA PRO A 115 2.87 8.11 -12.70
C PRO A 115 4.16 7.59 -12.02
N ASP A 116 5.22 7.43 -12.81
CA ASP A 116 6.57 7.02 -12.40
C ASP A 116 7.30 8.05 -11.53
N ILE A 117 6.84 9.30 -11.54
CA ILE A 117 7.40 10.40 -10.75
C ILE A 117 6.49 10.68 -9.55
N VAL A 118 5.20 10.93 -9.81
CA VAL A 118 4.28 11.45 -8.79
C VAL A 118 3.99 10.46 -7.67
N PHE A 119 3.70 9.19 -7.98
CA PHE A 119 3.37 8.20 -6.95
C PHE A 119 4.57 7.84 -6.08
N PRO A 120 5.77 7.56 -6.64
CA PRO A 120 6.95 7.35 -5.83
C PRO A 120 7.32 8.55 -4.97
N PHE A 121 7.21 9.77 -5.50
CA PHE A 121 7.49 10.98 -4.72
C PHE A 121 6.52 11.16 -3.55
N ALA A 122 5.21 11.12 -3.82
CA ALA A 122 4.18 11.24 -2.78
C ALA A 122 4.34 10.16 -1.70
N ARG A 123 4.56 8.90 -2.11
CA ARG A 123 4.82 7.79 -1.18
C ARG A 123 6.04 8.05 -0.30
N ASN A 124 7.16 8.51 -0.90
CA ASN A 124 8.39 8.77 -0.18
C ASN A 124 8.22 9.96 0.79
N ALA A 125 7.56 11.03 0.37
CA ALA A 125 7.23 12.19 1.20
C ALA A 125 6.38 11.79 2.41
N VAL A 126 5.29 11.04 2.20
CA VAL A 126 4.46 10.51 3.30
C VAL A 126 5.31 9.66 4.25
N THR A 127 6.12 8.75 3.70
CA THR A 127 6.98 7.86 4.50
C THR A 127 7.99 8.64 5.34
N TYR A 128 8.53 9.73 4.78
CA TYR A 128 9.45 10.62 5.48
C TYR A 128 8.78 11.32 6.67
N CYS A 129 7.58 11.88 6.49
CA CYS A 129 6.83 12.54 7.58
C CYS A 129 6.62 11.60 8.78
N PHE A 130 6.12 10.39 8.56
CA PHE A 130 5.76 9.53 9.69
C PHE A 130 6.93 8.71 10.26
N ARG A 131 7.95 8.36 9.45
CA ARG A 131 9.09 7.57 9.94
C ARG A 131 10.25 8.42 10.42
N LYS A 132 10.64 9.43 9.65
CA LYS A 132 11.85 10.21 9.94
C LYS A 132 11.53 11.39 10.86
N LYS A 133 10.48 12.17 10.58
CA LYS A 133 10.06 13.27 11.48
C LYS A 133 9.24 12.80 12.67
N ASN A 134 8.73 11.57 12.64
CA ASN A 134 7.78 11.05 13.62
C ASN A 134 6.51 11.91 13.75
N GLU A 135 6.05 12.49 12.63
CA GLU A 135 4.84 13.31 12.51
C GLU A 135 3.79 12.56 11.67
N PRO A 136 3.16 11.50 12.23
CA PRO A 136 2.24 10.65 11.46
C PRO A 136 0.99 11.39 10.99
N GLN A 137 0.51 12.39 11.73
CA GLN A 137 -0.67 13.18 11.32
C GLN A 137 -0.41 13.98 10.04
N ILE A 138 0.77 14.62 9.94
CA ILE A 138 1.16 15.35 8.72
C ILE A 138 1.29 14.39 7.54
N GLY A 139 1.85 13.19 7.78
CA GLY A 139 1.89 12.12 6.79
C GLY A 139 0.49 11.67 6.33
N LEU A 140 -0.50 11.63 7.23
CA LEU A 140 -1.87 11.25 6.90
C LEU A 140 -2.53 12.33 6.04
N ASP A 141 -2.41 13.59 6.46
CA ASP A 141 -3.00 14.73 5.74
C ASP A 141 -2.45 14.79 4.31
N LEU A 142 -1.12 14.68 4.16
CA LEU A 142 -0.48 14.64 2.85
C LEU A 142 -0.91 13.43 2.01
N ALA A 143 -0.98 12.24 2.62
CA ALA A 143 -1.41 11.03 1.92
C ALA A 143 -2.85 11.18 1.41
N LEU A 144 -3.77 11.71 2.22
CA LEU A 144 -5.16 11.91 1.82
C LEU A 144 -5.31 12.98 0.75
N SER A 145 -4.61 14.12 0.86
CA SER A 145 -4.62 15.16 -0.18
C SER A 145 -4.11 14.60 -1.51
N ALA A 146 -2.99 13.85 -1.50
CA ALA A 146 -2.45 13.22 -2.71
C ALA A 146 -3.38 12.11 -3.28
N MET A 147 -3.97 11.28 -2.43
CA MET A 147 -4.90 10.23 -2.86
C MET A 147 -6.16 10.82 -3.49
N ARG A 148 -6.72 11.91 -2.93
CA ARG A 148 -7.88 12.61 -3.52
C ARG A 148 -7.57 13.23 -4.87
N LEU A 149 -6.34 13.69 -5.09
CA LEU A 149 -5.91 14.27 -6.36
C LEU A 149 -5.64 13.21 -7.43
N LEU A 150 -5.06 12.07 -7.05
CA LEU A 150 -4.47 11.11 -7.98
C LEU A 150 -5.28 9.82 -8.20
N VAL A 151 -6.16 9.46 -7.26
CA VAL A 151 -6.79 8.14 -7.20
C VAL A 151 -8.31 8.29 -7.11
N ASP A 152 -9.03 7.71 -8.07
CA ASP A 152 -10.48 7.48 -7.94
C ASP A 152 -10.70 6.16 -7.17
N PRO A 153 -11.34 6.20 -5.98
CA PRO A 153 -11.65 5.00 -5.20
C PRO A 153 -12.51 3.95 -5.94
N ASN A 154 -13.23 4.34 -6.99
CA ASN A 154 -14.16 3.46 -7.70
C ASN A 154 -13.50 2.67 -8.83
N GLU A 155 -12.31 3.09 -9.30
CA GLU A 155 -11.65 2.43 -10.43
C GLU A 155 -10.96 1.12 -10.03
N GLY A 156 -10.59 0.97 -8.75
CA GLY A 156 -9.92 -0.24 -8.23
C GLY A 156 -8.46 -0.38 -8.70
N ILE A 157 -7.81 0.73 -9.07
CA ILE A 157 -6.42 0.76 -9.55
C ILE A 157 -5.47 1.00 -8.38
N VAL A 158 -4.53 0.08 -8.16
CA VAL A 158 -3.59 0.18 -7.04
C VAL A 158 -2.29 0.87 -7.47
N SER A 159 -1.84 1.81 -6.65
CA SER A 159 -0.55 2.49 -6.74
C SER A 159 0.29 2.26 -5.48
N SER A 160 1.57 2.61 -5.52
CA SER A 160 2.46 2.46 -4.38
C SER A 160 2.10 3.41 -3.22
N LEU A 161 1.41 4.52 -3.50
CA LEU A 161 0.90 5.46 -2.50
C LEU A 161 -0.14 4.83 -1.55
N HIS A 162 -0.91 3.85 -2.01
CA HIS A 162 -1.88 3.15 -1.15
C HIS A 162 -1.17 2.48 0.04
N SER A 163 0.00 1.87 -0.21
CA SER A 163 0.78 1.23 0.86
C SER A 163 1.26 2.23 1.92
N ALA A 164 1.62 3.46 1.52
CA ALA A 164 2.00 4.52 2.44
C ALA A 164 0.79 5.06 3.23
N LEU A 165 -0.35 5.29 2.57
CA LEU A 165 -1.59 5.67 3.25
C LEU A 165 -1.95 4.64 4.34
N PHE A 166 -1.95 3.36 3.99
CA PHE A 166 -2.34 2.30 4.93
C PHE A 166 -1.36 2.17 6.10
N ALA A 167 -0.06 2.33 5.84
CA ALA A 167 0.95 2.32 6.90
C ALA A 167 0.73 3.44 7.93
N VAL A 168 0.41 4.65 7.46
CA VAL A 168 0.10 5.79 8.34
C VAL A 168 -1.22 5.58 9.09
N CYS A 169 -2.26 5.10 8.39
CA CYS A 169 -3.56 4.80 9.01
C CYS A 169 -3.44 3.76 10.12
N LEU A 170 -2.61 2.72 9.94
CA LEU A 170 -2.31 1.74 10.98
C LEU A 170 -1.62 2.37 12.19
N ARG A 171 -0.66 3.29 11.96
CA ARG A 171 0.07 3.97 13.05
C ARG A 171 -0.84 4.89 13.86
N LEU A 172 -1.78 5.57 13.21
CA LEU A 172 -2.76 6.45 13.85
C LEU A 172 -4.03 5.73 14.31
N ASN A 173 -4.16 4.43 14.03
CA ASN A 173 -5.38 3.67 14.23
C ASN A 173 -6.63 4.32 13.57
N ASN A 174 -6.44 5.00 12.44
CA ASN A 174 -7.51 5.65 11.68
C ASN A 174 -7.93 4.77 10.50
N VAL A 175 -8.83 3.82 10.76
CA VAL A 175 -9.26 2.87 9.72
C VAL A 175 -10.18 3.54 8.69
N GLU A 176 -11.04 4.46 9.12
CA GLU A 176 -12.04 5.11 8.26
C GLU A 176 -11.40 5.83 7.07
N ALA A 177 -10.27 6.50 7.28
CA ALA A 177 -9.52 7.19 6.23
C ALA A 177 -9.05 6.27 5.10
N ALA A 178 -8.80 4.98 5.39
CA ALA A 178 -8.29 4.02 4.42
C ALA A 178 -9.39 3.25 3.69
N LEU A 179 -10.59 3.10 4.27
CA LEU A 179 -11.65 2.23 3.77
C LEU A 179 -12.04 2.45 2.30
N PRO A 180 -12.16 3.69 1.78
CA PRO A 180 -12.49 3.91 0.37
C PRO A 180 -11.47 3.29 -0.58
N TYR A 181 -10.22 3.17 -0.15
CA TYR A 181 -9.10 2.72 -0.95
C TYR A 181 -8.76 1.23 -0.75
N ILE A 182 -9.52 0.52 0.10
CA ILE A 182 -9.41 -0.95 0.26
C ILE A 182 -10.39 -1.62 -0.69
N TYR A 183 -9.92 -1.89 -1.91
CA TYR A 183 -10.76 -2.39 -3.00
C TYR A 183 -11.23 -3.82 -2.77
N ARG A 184 -12.48 -4.08 -3.18
CA ARG A 184 -13.02 -5.45 -3.26
C ARG A 184 -12.36 -6.24 -4.39
N ASN A 185 -12.17 -5.57 -5.54
CA ASN A 185 -11.54 -6.12 -6.73
C ASN A 185 -10.47 -5.13 -7.19
N VAL A 186 -9.22 -5.61 -7.31
CA VAL A 186 -8.15 -4.84 -7.95
C VAL A 186 -8.24 -5.08 -9.46
N THR A 187 -8.46 -4.02 -10.23
CA THR A 187 -8.69 -4.09 -11.68
C THR A 187 -7.39 -3.92 -12.47
N ALA A 188 -6.49 -3.06 -11.99
CA ALA A 188 -5.20 -2.81 -12.58
C ALA A 188 -4.19 -2.28 -11.55
N LEU A 189 -2.92 -2.19 -11.96
CA LEU A 189 -1.85 -1.54 -11.23
C LEU A 189 -1.40 -0.30 -12.01
N VAL A 190 -1.07 0.78 -11.31
CA VAL A 190 -0.45 1.95 -11.93
C VAL A 190 0.93 1.57 -12.48
N ASN A 191 1.23 2.00 -13.71
CA ASN A 191 2.55 1.82 -14.30
C ASN A 191 3.52 2.87 -13.77
N GLU A 192 4.29 2.52 -12.73
CA GLU A 192 5.28 3.43 -12.10
C GLU A 192 6.68 3.22 -12.71
N ASN A 193 6.78 2.88 -14.00
CA ASN A 193 8.06 2.62 -14.68
C ASN A 193 8.86 3.90 -14.94
N PRO A 194 10.09 4.05 -14.42
CA PRO A 194 10.96 5.17 -14.79
C PRO A 194 11.50 5.09 -16.24
N ALA A 195 11.34 3.97 -16.96
CA ALA A 195 12.05 3.69 -18.22
C ALA A 195 11.23 3.85 -19.52
N THR A 196 9.94 4.18 -19.49
CA THR A 196 9.18 4.41 -20.73
C THR A 196 9.46 5.79 -21.31
N THR A 197 10.49 5.90 -22.15
CA THR A 197 10.38 6.22 -23.59
C THR A 197 11.78 6.37 -24.21
N SER A 198 12.30 5.28 -24.76
CA SER A 198 13.30 5.32 -25.84
C SER A 198 12.94 4.31 -26.92
N GLU A 199 11.80 4.50 -27.59
CA GLU A 199 11.56 3.86 -28.88
C GLU A 199 10.86 4.84 -29.83
N SER A 200 11.69 5.65 -30.50
CA SER A 200 11.45 6.10 -31.87
C SER A 200 12.72 6.73 -32.45
N THR A 201 13.74 5.92 -32.69
CA THR A 201 14.78 6.25 -33.68
C THR A 201 14.80 5.14 -34.71
N SER A 202 14.24 5.49 -35.86
CA SER A 202 14.22 4.78 -37.12
C SER A 202 15.61 4.44 -37.65
N GLU A 203 15.79 3.23 -38.20
CA GLU A 203 16.61 2.97 -39.38
C GLU A 203 16.02 1.80 -40.22
N PRO A 204 16.34 1.72 -41.55
CA PRO A 204 15.35 1.33 -42.55
C PRO A 204 15.56 -0.04 -43.21
N ALA A 205 14.51 -0.42 -43.96
CA ALA A 205 14.45 -1.39 -45.07
C ALA A 205 14.07 -2.86 -44.75
N GLY A 206 12.91 -3.25 -45.29
CA GLY A 206 12.40 -4.61 -45.35
C GLY A 206 10.90 -4.64 -45.63
N HIS A 207 10.51 -4.54 -46.90
CA HIS A 207 9.12 -4.59 -47.34
C HIS A 207 8.39 -5.87 -46.92
N VAL A 208 7.43 -5.80 -45.98
CA VAL A 208 6.26 -6.72 -45.96
C VAL A 208 5.00 -6.00 -45.45
N ARG A 209 4.04 -5.85 -46.38
CA ARG A 209 2.58 -5.75 -46.27
C ARG A 209 1.95 -5.48 -44.88
N LYS A 210 1.31 -4.30 -44.75
CA LYS A 210 0.39 -3.89 -43.67
C LYS A 210 -0.67 -4.96 -43.37
N GLN A 211 -0.63 -5.55 -42.18
CA GLN A 211 -1.81 -5.99 -41.44
C GLN A 211 -2.01 -5.07 -40.23
N ARG A 212 -3.25 -4.66 -39.98
CA ARG A 212 -3.66 -3.83 -38.84
C ARG A 212 -3.20 -4.48 -37.54
N GLY A 213 -2.20 -3.90 -36.89
CA GLY A 213 -1.65 -4.37 -35.63
C GLY A 213 -2.59 -4.06 -34.47
N VAL A 214 -2.97 -5.11 -33.74
CA VAL A 214 -3.45 -5.02 -32.36
C VAL A 214 -2.31 -4.38 -31.55
N SER A 215 -2.58 -3.26 -30.89
CA SER A 215 -1.62 -2.63 -29.98
C SER A 215 -1.24 -3.65 -28.88
N THR A 216 -0.02 -4.16 -28.93
CA THR A 216 0.57 -4.93 -27.82
C THR A 216 0.46 -4.10 -26.54
N PRO A 217 -0.10 -4.64 -25.44
CA PRO A 217 -0.21 -3.89 -24.19
C PRO A 217 1.18 -3.50 -23.70
N THR A 218 1.39 -2.21 -23.43
CA THR A 218 2.61 -1.71 -22.79
C THR A 218 2.83 -2.46 -21.46
N PRO A 219 4.02 -3.02 -21.22
CA PRO A 219 4.31 -3.71 -19.97
C PRO A 219 4.17 -2.76 -18.78
N VAL A 220 3.36 -3.16 -17.79
CA VAL A 220 3.19 -2.44 -16.53
C VAL A 220 4.36 -2.79 -15.60
N TYR A 221 5.11 -1.80 -15.15
CA TYR A 221 6.13 -1.98 -14.12
C TYR A 221 5.64 -1.43 -12.79
N PHE A 222 5.54 -2.33 -11.83
CA PHE A 222 5.13 -2.03 -10.47
C PHE A 222 5.95 -2.90 -9.53
N GLU A 223 6.63 -2.29 -8.56
CA GLU A 223 7.42 -3.07 -7.59
C GLU A 223 6.47 -3.92 -6.72
N SER A 224 6.62 -5.25 -6.81
CA SER A 224 5.74 -6.21 -6.13
C SER A 224 5.65 -6.00 -4.62
N LYS A 225 6.69 -5.45 -3.98
CA LYS A 225 6.68 -5.13 -2.55
C LYS A 225 5.52 -4.21 -2.15
N TYR A 226 5.16 -3.23 -2.98
CA TYR A 226 4.06 -2.31 -2.64
C TYR A 226 2.70 -3.01 -2.76
N MET A 227 2.56 -4.01 -3.63
CA MET A 227 1.34 -4.82 -3.72
C MET A 227 1.19 -5.68 -2.46
N VAL A 228 2.28 -6.32 -2.02
CA VAL A 228 2.29 -7.07 -0.77
C VAL A 228 1.91 -6.17 0.40
N LEU A 229 2.50 -4.97 0.50
CA LEU A 229 2.20 -4.03 1.57
C LEU A 229 0.76 -3.50 1.51
N TYR A 230 0.23 -3.21 0.32
CA TYR A 230 -1.18 -2.84 0.13
C TYR A 230 -2.10 -3.93 0.68
N LEU A 231 -1.90 -5.19 0.27
CA LEU A 231 -2.72 -6.32 0.68
C LEU A 231 -2.62 -6.58 2.20
N TYR A 232 -1.39 -6.62 2.71
CA TYR A 232 -1.13 -6.90 4.12
C TYR A 232 -1.62 -5.78 5.05
N TYR A 233 -1.29 -4.52 4.78
CA TYR A 233 -1.76 -3.42 5.61
C TYR A 233 -3.26 -3.20 5.49
N GLY A 234 -3.83 -3.37 4.29
CA GLY A 234 -5.28 -3.34 4.09
C GLY A 234 -5.99 -4.43 4.92
N ALA A 235 -5.43 -5.64 4.98
CA ALA A 235 -5.97 -6.69 5.82
C ALA A 235 -5.93 -6.34 7.31
N LEU A 236 -4.81 -5.80 7.81
CA LEU A 236 -4.69 -5.39 9.20
C LEU A 236 -5.72 -4.31 9.58
N LEU A 237 -5.96 -3.34 8.70
CA LEU A 237 -6.98 -2.31 8.89
C LEU A 237 -8.39 -2.93 8.97
N LEU A 238 -8.72 -3.87 8.08
CA LEU A 238 -9.99 -4.59 8.12
C LEU A 238 -10.13 -5.47 9.38
N MET A 239 -9.04 -6.09 9.85
CA MET A 239 -9.03 -6.84 11.11
C MET A 239 -9.33 -5.94 12.31
N ARG A 240 -8.83 -4.69 12.32
CA ARG A 240 -9.16 -3.69 13.36
C ARG A 240 -10.66 -3.36 13.40
N ARG A 241 -11.32 -3.38 12.24
CA ARG A 241 -12.78 -3.22 12.11
C ARG A 241 -13.59 -4.52 12.24
N ASN A 242 -12.93 -5.61 12.60
CA ASN A 242 -13.54 -6.95 12.71
C ASN A 242 -14.16 -7.46 11.38
N GLU A 243 -13.76 -6.93 10.23
CA GLU A 243 -14.19 -7.39 8.91
C GLU A 243 -13.36 -8.59 8.43
N LEU A 244 -13.38 -9.66 9.23
CA LEU A 244 -12.47 -10.81 9.10
C LEU A 244 -12.55 -11.48 7.73
N ARG A 245 -13.75 -11.62 7.14
CA ARG A 245 -13.91 -12.25 5.82
C ARG A 245 -13.11 -11.54 4.74
N ARG A 246 -13.21 -10.20 4.67
CA ARG A 246 -12.47 -9.40 3.68
C ARG A 246 -10.97 -9.38 4.00
N ALA A 247 -10.61 -9.31 5.28
CA ALA A 247 -9.21 -9.39 5.69
C ALA A 247 -8.55 -10.71 5.26
N ILE A 248 -9.23 -11.84 5.45
CA ILE A 248 -8.76 -13.18 5.01
C ILE A 248 -8.49 -13.18 3.51
N SER A 249 -9.39 -12.63 2.69
CA SER A 249 -9.19 -12.55 1.23
C SER A 249 -7.96 -11.72 0.84
N LEU A 250 -7.71 -10.60 1.53
CA LEU A 250 -6.50 -9.80 1.29
C LEU A 250 -5.22 -10.52 1.75
N LEU A 251 -5.26 -11.18 2.92
CA LEU A 251 -4.13 -11.96 3.42
C LEU A 251 -3.80 -13.14 2.50
N GLU A 252 -4.82 -13.86 2.02
CA GLU A 252 -4.69 -14.92 1.03
C GLU A 252 -4.02 -14.39 -0.24
N SER A 253 -4.50 -13.26 -0.75
CA SER A 253 -3.89 -12.60 -1.92
C SER A 253 -2.41 -12.25 -1.66
N ALA A 254 -2.07 -11.75 -0.47
CA ALA A 254 -0.68 -11.40 -0.12
C ALA A 254 0.23 -12.63 -0.10
N ILE A 255 -0.27 -13.73 0.46
CA ILE A 255 0.41 -15.04 0.54
C ILE A 255 0.67 -15.62 -0.85
N LEU A 256 -0.21 -15.36 -1.82
CA LEU A 256 -0.14 -15.88 -3.18
C LEU A 256 0.62 -14.98 -4.16
N VAL A 257 1.10 -13.80 -3.75
CA VAL A 257 1.93 -12.96 -4.63
C VAL A 257 3.18 -13.74 -5.06
N PRO A 258 3.41 -13.93 -6.38
CA PRO A 258 4.53 -14.70 -6.88
C PRO A 258 5.86 -14.00 -6.59
N GLY A 259 6.90 -14.79 -6.33
CA GLY A 259 8.24 -14.29 -6.07
C GLY A 259 9.27 -15.41 -5.85
N SER A 260 10.52 -15.13 -6.17
CA SER A 260 11.66 -16.04 -5.93
C SER A 260 12.13 -16.03 -4.47
N ALA A 261 11.79 -14.98 -3.71
CA ALA A 261 12.09 -14.80 -2.30
C ALA A 261 10.84 -14.40 -1.53
N THR A 262 10.82 -14.75 -0.24
CA THR A 262 9.72 -14.43 0.68
C THR A 262 10.02 -13.12 1.39
N SER A 263 9.09 -12.17 1.34
CA SER A 263 9.20 -10.96 2.16
C SER A 263 8.73 -11.19 3.60
N VAL A 264 9.23 -10.39 4.53
CA VAL A 264 8.78 -10.41 5.94
C VAL A 264 7.27 -10.13 6.03
N ALA A 265 6.75 -9.22 5.21
CA ALA A 265 5.32 -8.91 5.14
C ALA A 265 4.48 -10.10 4.68
N GLN A 266 4.92 -10.88 3.69
CA GLN A 266 4.22 -12.12 3.29
C GLN A 266 4.23 -13.18 4.39
N LEU A 267 5.34 -13.30 5.12
CA LEU A 267 5.44 -14.26 6.21
C LEU A 267 4.52 -13.88 7.38
N ASP A 268 4.49 -12.60 7.78
CA ASP A 268 3.53 -12.14 8.80
C ASP A 268 2.08 -12.18 8.30
N ALA A 269 1.82 -11.91 7.02
CA ALA A 269 0.49 -12.12 6.44
C ALA A 269 0.01 -13.57 6.62
N LEU A 270 0.91 -14.56 6.48
CA LEU A 270 0.57 -15.97 6.72
C LEU A 270 0.25 -16.26 8.21
N LYS A 271 0.96 -15.63 9.15
CA LYS A 271 0.64 -15.69 10.58
C LYS A 271 -0.74 -15.10 10.87
N LYS A 272 -1.00 -13.89 10.36
CA LYS A 272 -2.28 -13.18 10.55
C LYS A 272 -3.44 -13.90 9.85
N TYR A 273 -3.17 -14.59 8.74
CA TYR A 273 -4.16 -15.45 8.06
C TYR A 273 -4.63 -16.60 8.95
N HIS A 274 -3.73 -17.26 9.68
CA HIS A 274 -4.12 -18.31 10.63
C HIS A 274 -5.05 -17.74 11.69
N LEU A 275 -4.65 -16.64 12.34
CA LEU A 275 -5.44 -16.02 13.42
C LEU A 275 -6.81 -15.54 12.92
N ALA A 276 -6.86 -14.85 11.77
CA ALA A 276 -8.12 -14.39 11.18
C ALA A 276 -9.03 -15.56 10.81
N SER A 277 -8.48 -16.63 10.22
CA SER A 277 -9.26 -17.81 9.80
C SER A 277 -9.83 -18.57 11.00
N LEU A 278 -9.07 -18.67 12.09
CA LEU A 278 -9.52 -19.28 13.35
C LEU A 278 -10.63 -18.45 14.02
N LEU A 279 -10.50 -17.13 14.06
CA LEU A 279 -11.58 -16.25 14.55
C LEU A 279 -12.84 -16.35 13.67
N TYR A 280 -12.68 -16.32 12.36
CA TYR A 280 -13.83 -16.29 11.44
C TYR A 280 -14.57 -17.64 11.33
N SER A 281 -13.82 -18.74 11.19
CA SER A 281 -14.40 -20.05 10.84
C SER A 281 -14.02 -21.19 11.79
N GLY A 282 -13.13 -20.94 12.76
CA GLY A 282 -12.57 -21.97 13.64
C GLY A 282 -11.60 -22.93 12.93
N LYS A 283 -11.32 -22.76 11.64
CA LYS A 283 -10.43 -23.63 10.86
C LYS A 283 -9.51 -22.81 9.96
N VAL A 284 -8.34 -23.37 9.66
CA VAL A 284 -7.41 -22.81 8.68
C VAL A 284 -7.42 -23.70 7.44
N ILE A 285 -7.73 -23.12 6.29
CA ILE A 285 -7.61 -23.80 4.99
C ILE A 285 -6.43 -23.15 4.28
N MET A 286 -5.37 -23.90 4.02
CA MET A 286 -4.17 -23.30 3.45
C MET A 286 -4.36 -22.97 1.97
N PRO A 287 -4.02 -21.74 1.52
CA PRO A 287 -4.10 -21.39 0.11
C PRO A 287 -3.21 -22.29 -0.76
N VAL A 288 -3.77 -22.73 -1.88
CA VAL A 288 -3.06 -23.51 -2.92
C VAL A 288 -2.27 -22.54 -3.81
N GLY A 289 -1.08 -22.95 -4.26
CA GLY A 289 -0.26 -22.11 -5.15
C GLY A 289 0.76 -21.20 -4.45
N ARG A 290 0.99 -21.40 -3.15
CA ARG A 290 2.08 -20.73 -2.41
C ARG A 290 3.44 -21.00 -3.06
N SER A 291 4.30 -19.98 -3.11
CA SER A 291 5.65 -20.13 -3.64
C SER A 291 6.47 -21.13 -2.81
N SER A 292 7.44 -21.79 -3.46
CA SER A 292 8.37 -22.70 -2.79
C SER A 292 9.22 -21.95 -1.74
N ALA A 293 9.54 -20.68 -1.99
CA ALA A 293 10.22 -19.81 -1.04
C ALA A 293 9.38 -19.59 0.23
N LEU A 294 8.09 -19.24 0.09
CA LEU A 294 7.21 -19.02 1.25
C LEU A 294 6.98 -20.32 2.01
N THR A 295 6.81 -21.43 1.29
CA THR A 295 6.65 -22.76 1.91
C THR A 295 7.85 -23.13 2.77
N ARG A 296 9.08 -22.88 2.29
CA ARG A 296 10.31 -23.13 3.07
C ARG A 296 10.43 -22.20 4.27
N ALA A 297 10.17 -20.91 4.09
CA ALA A 297 10.20 -19.94 5.19
C ALA A 297 9.17 -20.27 6.28
N TRP A 298 7.95 -20.67 5.89
CA TRP A 298 6.89 -21.05 6.82
C TRP A 298 7.27 -22.27 7.66
N LYS A 299 7.95 -23.27 7.09
CA LYS A 299 8.38 -24.46 7.86
C LYS A 299 9.27 -24.11 9.07
N LEU A 300 9.99 -22.99 9.01
CA LEU A 300 10.91 -22.58 10.08
C LEU A 300 10.21 -21.84 11.23
N VAL A 301 9.06 -21.20 10.97
CA VAL A 301 8.40 -20.30 11.94
C VAL A 301 6.92 -20.62 12.21
N GLY A 302 6.34 -21.51 11.41
CA GLY A 302 4.90 -21.75 11.36
C GLY A 302 4.38 -22.76 12.37
N ASP A 303 5.26 -23.47 13.07
CA ASP A 303 4.89 -24.52 14.04
C ASP A 303 3.94 -24.01 15.14
N PRO A 304 4.20 -22.87 15.83
CA PRO A 304 3.28 -22.36 16.86
C PRO A 304 1.87 -22.07 16.33
N TYR A 305 1.76 -21.56 15.09
CA TYR A 305 0.48 -21.25 14.46
C TYR A 305 -0.25 -22.50 13.98
N THR A 306 0.49 -23.54 13.59
CA THR A 306 -0.07 -24.85 13.22
C THR A 306 -0.56 -25.60 14.47
N ALA A 307 0.16 -25.47 15.58
CA ALA A 307 -0.27 -25.98 16.89
C ALA A 307 -1.58 -25.33 17.36
N LEU A 308 -1.73 -24.01 17.19
CA LEU A 308 -3.00 -23.31 17.45
C LEU A 308 -4.14 -23.87 16.60
N ALA A 309 -3.92 -24.05 15.29
CA ALA A 309 -4.96 -24.59 14.41
C ALA A 309 -5.40 -26.00 14.82
N THR A 310 -4.45 -26.83 15.26
CA THR A 310 -4.74 -28.17 15.81
C THR A 310 -5.51 -28.09 17.12
N ALA A 311 -5.12 -27.20 18.04
CA ALA A 311 -5.78 -27.04 19.34
C ALA A 311 -7.22 -26.55 19.22
N VAL A 312 -7.53 -25.65 18.28
CA VAL A 312 -8.92 -25.21 18.03
C VAL A 312 -9.81 -26.34 17.50
N GLN A 313 -9.21 -27.35 16.86
CA GLN A 313 -9.89 -28.52 16.30
C GLN A 313 -9.90 -29.73 17.24
N SER A 314 -9.32 -29.62 18.43
CA SER A 314 -9.29 -30.73 19.40
C SER A 314 -10.69 -31.07 19.92
N THR A 315 -10.83 -32.25 20.52
CA THR A 315 -12.03 -32.64 21.26
C THR A 315 -11.95 -32.18 22.71
N GLY A 316 -13.10 -31.96 23.35
CA GLY A 316 -13.17 -31.52 24.75
C GLY A 316 -12.88 -30.03 24.93
N ASP A 317 -12.07 -29.69 25.92
CA ASP A 317 -11.74 -28.32 26.29
C ASP A 317 -10.74 -27.67 25.32
N LYS A 318 -11.30 -27.13 24.24
CA LYS A 318 -10.55 -26.40 23.20
C LYS A 318 -9.92 -25.11 23.73
N ALA A 319 -10.57 -24.43 24.67
CA ALA A 319 -10.11 -23.14 25.18
C ALA A 319 -8.80 -23.32 25.97
N SER A 320 -8.77 -24.28 26.89
CA SER A 320 -7.56 -24.61 27.65
C SER A 320 -6.46 -25.21 26.78
N ALA A 321 -6.82 -25.98 25.75
CA ALA A 321 -5.84 -26.47 24.77
C ALA A 321 -5.13 -25.32 24.03
N VAL A 322 -5.88 -24.30 23.61
CA VAL A 322 -5.33 -23.10 22.97
C VAL A 322 -4.52 -22.26 23.97
N GLU A 323 -4.98 -22.13 25.21
CA GLU A 323 -4.27 -21.42 26.28
C GLU A 323 -2.92 -22.08 26.60
N LYS A 324 -2.86 -23.42 26.60
CA LYS A 324 -1.61 -24.17 26.73
C LYS A 324 -0.63 -23.82 25.60
N VAL A 325 -1.07 -23.86 24.33
CA VAL A 325 -0.23 -23.50 23.17
C VAL A 325 0.26 -22.05 23.27
N LEU A 326 -0.61 -21.12 23.70
CA LEU A 326 -0.24 -19.73 23.93
C LEU A 326 0.89 -19.62 24.96
N ASN A 327 0.83 -20.37 26.06
CA ASN A 327 1.84 -20.34 27.11
C ASN A 327 3.14 -21.01 26.67
N ASP A 328 3.07 -22.14 25.98
CA ASP A 328 4.22 -22.89 25.45
C ASP A 328 5.03 -22.05 24.44
N HIS A 329 4.38 -21.21 23.65
CA HIS A 329 5.00 -20.36 22.63
C HIS A 329 4.89 -18.85 22.90
N ARG A 330 4.70 -18.45 24.17
CA ARG A 330 4.39 -17.05 24.55
C ARG A 330 5.36 -16.02 24.01
N LYS A 331 6.67 -16.32 23.99
CA LYS A 331 7.70 -15.39 23.46
C LYS A 331 7.46 -15.06 21.99
N VAL A 332 7.25 -16.09 21.16
CA VAL A 332 6.98 -15.94 19.73
C VAL A 332 5.71 -15.13 19.49
N PHE A 333 4.62 -15.44 20.21
CA PHE A 333 3.37 -14.72 20.04
C PHE A 333 3.42 -13.27 20.54
N THR A 334 4.26 -12.99 21.54
CA THR A 334 4.48 -11.63 22.05
C THR A 334 5.24 -10.79 21.03
N GLU A 335 6.34 -11.33 20.48
CA GLU A 335 7.13 -10.68 19.42
C GLU A 335 6.29 -10.43 18.15
N ASP A 336 5.40 -11.35 17.80
CA ASP A 336 4.52 -11.24 16.64
C ASP A 336 3.29 -10.31 16.87
N GLY A 337 3.09 -9.82 18.10
CA GLY A 337 1.91 -9.03 18.47
C GLY A 337 0.58 -9.81 18.40
N SER A 338 0.64 -11.14 18.49
CA SER A 338 -0.48 -12.06 18.25
C SER A 338 -1.29 -12.41 19.51
N VAL A 339 -0.75 -12.15 20.71
CA VAL A 339 -1.35 -12.55 22.01
C VAL A 339 -2.80 -12.07 22.16
N GLY A 340 -3.09 -10.81 21.82
CA GLY A 340 -4.45 -10.26 21.95
C GLY A 340 -5.48 -10.98 21.07
N MET A 341 -5.09 -11.38 19.86
CA MET A 341 -5.95 -12.16 18.97
C MET A 341 -6.15 -13.59 19.47
N ILE A 342 -5.11 -14.22 20.02
CA ILE A 342 -5.22 -15.57 20.59
C ILE A 342 -6.13 -15.56 21.82
N ASN A 343 -6.00 -14.57 22.70
CA ASN A 343 -6.91 -14.40 23.84
C ASN A 343 -8.37 -14.22 23.38
N ARG A 344 -8.58 -13.49 22.28
CA ARG A 344 -9.91 -13.39 21.66
C ARG A 344 -10.41 -14.73 21.14
N ILE A 345 -9.56 -15.55 20.51
CA ILE A 345 -9.93 -16.92 20.10
C ILE A 345 -10.35 -17.75 21.32
N ILE A 346 -9.61 -17.68 22.42
CA ILE A 346 -9.94 -18.39 23.68
C ILE A 346 -11.33 -17.95 24.18
N LYS A 347 -11.60 -16.64 24.23
CA LYS A 347 -12.91 -16.10 24.62
C LYS A 347 -14.04 -16.63 23.73
N GLU A 348 -13.89 -16.53 22.40
CA GLU A 348 -14.92 -17.01 21.45
C GLU A 348 -15.13 -18.53 21.55
N LEU A 349 -14.12 -19.31 21.90
CA LEU A 349 -14.26 -20.76 22.14
C LEU A 349 -15.06 -21.07 23.39
N ARG A 350 -14.83 -20.34 24.49
CA ARG A 350 -15.60 -20.48 25.73
C ARG A 350 -17.07 -20.13 25.50
N GLU A 351 -17.35 -19.01 24.84
CA GLU A 351 -18.71 -18.60 24.46
C GLU A 351 -19.39 -19.66 23.58
N LYS A 352 -18.70 -20.18 22.56
CA LYS A 352 -19.24 -21.25 21.70
C LYS A 352 -19.51 -22.55 22.47
N ALA A 353 -18.69 -22.90 23.46
CA ALA A 353 -18.90 -24.07 24.29
C ALA A 353 -20.18 -23.95 25.12
N VAL A 354 -20.36 -22.82 25.82
CA VAL A 354 -21.58 -22.52 26.59
C VAL A 354 -22.81 -22.57 25.68
N MET A 355 -22.78 -21.86 24.55
CA MET A 355 -23.91 -21.82 23.62
C MET A 355 -24.22 -23.18 23.00
N SER A 356 -23.21 -24.02 22.75
CA SER A 356 -23.41 -25.37 22.22
C SER A 356 -24.11 -26.28 23.24
N VAL A 357 -23.72 -26.19 24.52
CA VAL A 357 -24.38 -26.93 25.59
C VAL A 357 -25.81 -26.42 25.74
N ALA A 358 -25.99 -25.11 25.92
CA ALA A 358 -27.30 -24.49 26.12
C ALA A 358 -28.32 -24.84 25.02
N LYS A 359 -27.91 -24.89 23.75
CA LYS A 359 -28.79 -25.27 22.62
C LYS A 359 -29.36 -26.69 22.72
N SER A 360 -28.72 -27.57 23.47
CA SER A 360 -29.11 -28.99 23.57
C SER A 360 -30.10 -29.25 24.71
N PHE A 361 -30.39 -28.26 25.56
CA PHE A 361 -31.25 -28.40 26.72
C PHE A 361 -32.32 -27.30 26.74
N SER A 362 -33.55 -27.64 27.13
CA SER A 362 -34.59 -26.63 27.38
C SER A 362 -34.38 -25.86 28.68
N SER A 363 -33.79 -26.52 29.68
CA SER A 363 -33.38 -25.97 30.97
C SER A 363 -32.22 -26.83 31.51
N ILE A 364 -31.18 -26.19 32.05
CA ILE A 364 -30.02 -26.86 32.63
C ILE A 364 -29.53 -26.06 33.86
N PRO A 365 -29.19 -26.70 34.98
CA PRO A 365 -28.56 -26.02 36.10
C PRO A 365 -27.24 -25.36 35.67
N LEU A 366 -26.96 -24.17 36.19
CA LEU A 366 -25.76 -23.41 35.83
C LEU A 366 -24.45 -24.18 36.11
N ALA A 367 -24.38 -24.91 37.21
CA ALA A 367 -23.21 -25.74 37.55
C ALA A 367 -22.99 -26.86 36.51
N ASP A 368 -24.07 -27.48 36.02
CA ASP A 368 -24.00 -28.52 35.00
C ASP A 368 -23.65 -27.94 33.62
N LEU A 369 -24.14 -26.73 33.31
CA LEU A 369 -23.76 -25.98 32.12
C LEU A 369 -22.26 -25.69 32.12
N ALA A 370 -21.76 -25.14 33.22
CA ALA A 370 -20.34 -24.81 33.39
C ALA A 370 -19.46 -26.06 33.27
N ALA A 371 -19.80 -27.14 33.97
CA ALA A 371 -19.06 -28.40 33.92
C ALA A 371 -19.01 -28.98 32.49
N ARG A 372 -20.13 -28.96 31.75
CA ARG A 372 -20.22 -29.46 30.36
C ARG A 372 -19.53 -28.53 29.35
N ALA A 373 -19.43 -27.24 29.66
CA ALA A 373 -18.71 -26.25 28.85
C ALA A 373 -17.21 -26.17 29.19
N HIS A 374 -16.74 -26.96 30.16
CA HIS A 374 -15.36 -26.91 30.68
C HIS A 374 -15.00 -25.54 31.29
N LEU A 375 -15.93 -24.95 32.03
CA LEU A 375 -15.78 -23.66 32.69
C LEU A 375 -16.02 -23.75 34.19
N GLU A 376 -15.47 -22.79 34.93
CA GLU A 376 -15.91 -22.50 36.29
C GLU A 376 -17.31 -21.87 36.27
N SER A 377 -18.10 -22.09 37.33
CA SER A 377 -19.51 -21.66 37.37
C SER A 377 -19.68 -20.15 37.20
N ASP A 378 -18.81 -19.36 37.83
CA ASP A 378 -18.84 -17.89 37.74
C ASP A 378 -18.55 -17.40 36.31
N ALA A 379 -17.62 -18.04 35.60
CA ALA A 379 -17.32 -17.72 34.21
C ALA A 379 -18.47 -18.07 33.25
N ALA A 380 -19.29 -19.06 33.59
CA ALA A 380 -20.48 -19.39 32.80
C ALA A 380 -21.63 -18.38 33.00
N VAL A 381 -21.72 -17.74 34.18
CA VAL A 381 -22.68 -16.64 34.43
C VAL A 381 -22.36 -15.45 33.54
N GLU A 382 -21.11 -14.98 33.57
CA GLU A 382 -20.66 -13.79 32.83
C GLU A 382 -20.87 -13.93 31.31
N ILE A 383 -20.86 -15.15 30.77
CA ILE A 383 -21.09 -15.42 29.34
C ILE A 383 -22.59 -15.42 28.98
N MET A 384 -23.47 -15.72 29.94
CA MET A 384 -24.92 -15.82 29.74
C MET A 384 -25.66 -14.50 29.99
N GLU A 385 -25.07 -13.58 30.76
CA GLU A 385 -25.51 -12.18 30.92
C GLU A 385 -25.12 -11.33 29.71
#